data_AF-A0A2T8FBN6-F1
#
_entry.id   AF-A0A2T8FBN6-F1
#
_cell.length_a   1.000
_cell.length_b   1.000
_cell.length_c   1.000
_cell.angle_alpha   90.00
_cell.angle_beta   90.00
_cell.angle_gamma   90.00
#
_symmetry.space_group_name_H-M   'P 1'
#
loop_
_entity.id
_entity.type
_entity.pdbx_description
1 polymer ?
#
loop_
_entity_poly.entity_id
_entity_poly.type
_entity_poly.pdbx_seq_one_letter_code
_entity_poly.pdbx_strand_id
1 'polypeptide(L)'
;MSILMKRVARVAGAAAATALIAACGTDSGTGDTASDPSSSPSGTPSPTETTGPTGLPLCSVIWVDGQDLPVDYKACDQDGVKVKPEKQMCGFGRPMVEHDGRFYAMPGNRINDVGDLATSEQYQNAWDACTG
;
A
#
# COMPACT_ATOMS: atom_id res chain seq x y z
N MET A 1 20.78 38.56 17.51
CA MET A 1 21.67 38.18 18.63
C MET A 1 21.11 36.91 19.25
N SER A 2 21.86 35.81 19.13
CA SER A 2 21.71 34.53 19.86
C SER A 2 20.45 33.70 19.48
N ILE A 3 20.40 32.37 19.44
CA ILE A 3 21.04 31.29 20.23
C ILE A 3 21.04 30.02 19.33
N LEU A 4 22.19 29.54 18.88
CA LEU A 4 22.91 28.34 19.38
C LEU A 4 22.61 27.04 18.61
N MET A 5 23.54 26.74 17.71
CA MET A 5 23.80 25.42 17.13
C MET A 5 23.95 24.36 18.23
N LYS A 6 23.22 23.24 18.12
CA LYS A 6 23.59 21.97 18.77
C LYS A 6 23.84 20.94 17.68
N ARG A 7 25.12 20.78 17.33
CA ARG A 7 25.63 19.61 16.60
C ARG A 7 25.67 18.45 17.59
N VAL A 8 24.87 17.42 17.36
CA VAL A 8 25.01 16.13 18.06
C VAL A 8 25.68 15.18 17.07
N ALA A 9 26.80 14.59 17.50
CA ALA A 9 27.65 13.74 16.71
C ALA A 9 27.70 12.32 17.29
N ARG A 10 28.07 11.37 16.41
CA ARG A 10 28.54 9.98 16.64
C ARG A 10 27.39 8.97 16.79
N VAL A 11 27.47 7.75 16.24
CA VAL A 11 28.55 6.76 16.36
C VAL A 11 28.56 5.80 15.15
N ALA A 12 29.75 5.39 14.73
CA ALA A 12 30.03 4.33 13.75
C ALA A 12 30.07 2.93 14.42
N GLY A 13 29.62 1.89 13.72
CA GLY A 13 29.86 0.47 14.02
C GLY A 13 29.19 -0.39 12.94
N ALA A 14 29.90 -0.97 11.97
CA ALA A 14 30.77 -2.16 12.01
C ALA A 14 30.03 -3.51 11.91
N ALA A 15 30.04 -4.03 10.67
CA ALA A 15 30.36 -5.40 10.25
C ALA A 15 29.42 -6.62 10.50
N ALA A 16 29.44 -7.48 9.47
CA ALA A 16 29.22 -8.94 9.42
C ALA A 16 27.77 -9.47 9.48
N ALA A 17 27.36 -10.55 8.80
CA ALA A 17 27.90 -11.41 7.76
C ALA A 17 26.74 -12.32 7.26
N THR A 18 26.88 -12.84 6.04
CA THR A 18 26.06 -13.84 5.35
C THR A 18 25.65 -15.07 6.17
N ALA A 19 24.41 -15.55 5.97
CA ALA A 19 24.03 -16.95 6.17
C ALA A 19 23.10 -17.41 5.03
N LEU A 20 23.66 -18.19 4.10
CA LEU A 20 22.95 -19.06 3.17
C LEU A 20 22.55 -20.32 3.94
N ILE A 21 21.27 -20.70 3.94
CA ILE A 21 20.87 -22.10 4.19
C ILE A 21 19.82 -22.50 3.15
N ALA A 22 20.25 -23.39 2.28
CA ALA A 22 19.40 -24.24 1.46
C ALA A 22 18.73 -25.31 2.32
N ALA A 23 17.46 -25.60 2.06
CA ALA A 23 16.87 -26.89 2.43
C ALA A 23 15.77 -27.24 1.42
N CYS A 24 16.16 -28.03 0.42
CA CYS A 24 15.22 -28.85 -0.34
C CYS A 24 14.68 -29.96 0.56
N GLY A 25 13.41 -30.32 0.40
CA GLY A 25 12.81 -31.43 1.12
C GLY A 25 11.49 -31.82 0.47
N THR A 26 11.57 -32.57 -0.62
CA THR A 26 10.47 -33.43 -1.09
C THR A 26 10.65 -34.78 -0.41
N ASP A 27 9.65 -35.23 0.34
CA ASP A 27 9.45 -36.65 0.59
C ASP A 27 7.96 -36.97 0.73
N SER A 28 7.61 -38.13 0.17
CA SER A 28 6.27 -38.56 -0.14
C SER A 28 5.75 -39.56 0.90
N GLY A 29 4.50 -39.36 1.31
CA GLY A 29 3.61 -40.45 1.67
C GLY A 29 3.68 -40.96 3.11
N THR A 30 2.50 -41.07 3.73
CA THR A 30 1.95 -42.28 4.36
C THR A 30 0.73 -41.85 5.15
N GLY A 31 -0.39 -42.53 4.91
CA GLY A 31 -1.70 -42.16 5.44
C GLY A 31 -1.89 -42.50 6.91
N ASP A 32 -2.86 -41.82 7.53
CA ASP A 32 -3.45 -42.20 8.79
C ASP A 32 -4.94 -41.80 8.84
N THR A 33 -5.79 -42.83 8.84
CA THR A 33 -6.85 -43.09 9.82
C THR A 33 -7.75 -41.95 10.32
N ALA A 34 -9.02 -42.07 9.91
CA ALA A 34 -10.29 -41.77 10.58
C ALA A 34 -10.32 -40.93 11.89
N SER A 35 -11.14 -39.86 11.90
CA SER A 35 -12.39 -39.76 12.68
C SER A 35 -13.07 -38.39 12.49
N ASP A 36 -14.39 -38.42 12.26
CA ASP A 36 -15.38 -37.33 12.28
C ASP A 36 -15.28 -36.51 13.60
N PRO A 37 -15.52 -35.18 13.66
CA PRO A 37 -16.85 -34.62 13.37
C PRO A 37 -16.91 -33.19 12.83
N SER A 38 -18.14 -32.77 12.57
CA SER A 38 -18.65 -31.42 12.82
C SER A 38 -19.07 -30.67 11.56
N SER A 39 -20.39 -30.42 11.50
CA SER A 39 -21.05 -29.37 10.74
C SER A 39 -20.13 -28.19 10.46
N SER A 40 -19.68 -28.10 9.21
CA SER A 40 -19.12 -26.85 8.71
C SER A 40 -20.29 -25.88 8.55
N PRO A 41 -20.36 -24.75 9.29
CA PRO A 41 -21.20 -23.67 8.82
C PRO A 41 -20.63 -23.29 7.46
N SER A 42 -21.38 -23.59 6.40
CA SER A 42 -21.23 -22.88 5.12
C SER A 42 -21.57 -21.42 5.40
N GLY A 43 -20.62 -20.70 6.01
CA GLY A 43 -20.58 -19.26 5.98
C GLY A 43 -20.26 -18.90 4.56
N THR A 44 -21.28 -18.80 3.72
CA THR A 44 -21.17 -18.06 2.47
C THR A 44 -20.54 -16.71 2.84
N PRO A 45 -19.37 -16.34 2.30
CA PRO A 45 -18.86 -15.00 2.52
C PRO A 45 -19.93 -14.05 2.02
N SER A 46 -20.44 -13.20 2.92
CA SER A 46 -21.32 -12.12 2.55
C SER A 46 -20.64 -11.36 1.41
N PRO A 47 -21.35 -11.00 0.33
CA PRO A 47 -20.73 -10.26 -0.76
C PRO A 47 -20.12 -8.99 -0.17
N THR A 48 -18.78 -8.89 -0.20
CA THR A 48 -18.10 -7.65 0.12
C THR A 48 -18.58 -6.64 -0.90
N GLU A 49 -19.46 -5.72 -0.47
CA GLU A 49 -19.94 -4.66 -1.34
C GLU A 49 -18.72 -3.88 -1.83
N THR A 50 -18.50 -3.91 -3.14
CA THR A 50 -17.36 -3.22 -3.79
C THR A 50 -17.75 -1.80 -4.22
N THR A 51 -19.05 -1.51 -4.22
CA THR A 51 -19.64 -0.25 -4.64
C THR A 51 -20.36 0.36 -3.45
N GLY A 52 -20.12 1.65 -3.20
CA GLY A 52 -20.77 2.39 -2.14
C GLY A 52 -22.10 3.03 -2.59
N PRO A 53 -22.79 3.70 -1.65
CA PRO A 53 -24.10 4.33 -1.88
C PRO A 53 -24.13 5.35 -3.02
N THR A 54 -22.99 5.98 -3.34
CA THR A 54 -22.89 6.93 -4.47
C THR A 54 -22.80 6.26 -5.85
N GLY A 55 -22.81 4.92 -5.91
CA GLY A 55 -22.59 4.17 -7.14
C GLY A 55 -21.14 4.17 -7.61
N LEU A 56 -20.21 4.68 -6.80
CA LEU A 56 -18.77 4.64 -7.02
C LEU A 56 -18.14 3.44 -6.29
N PRO A 57 -17.00 2.91 -6.75
CA PRO A 57 -16.28 1.90 -6.00
C PRO A 57 -15.83 2.45 -4.64
N LEU A 58 -15.84 1.61 -3.61
CA LEU A 58 -15.37 2.00 -2.28
C LEU A 58 -13.87 2.39 -2.32
N CYS A 59 -13.48 3.43 -1.59
CA CYS A 59 -12.09 3.86 -1.51
C CYS A 59 -11.17 2.75 -1.01
N SER A 60 -11.63 1.93 -0.07
CA SER A 60 -10.90 0.77 0.47
C SER A 60 -10.66 -0.36 -0.53
N VAL A 61 -11.44 -0.41 -1.63
CA VAL A 61 -11.27 -1.41 -2.69
C VAL A 61 -10.33 -0.90 -3.78
N ILE A 62 -10.29 0.41 -4.02
CA ILE A 62 -9.43 1.00 -5.04
C ILE A 62 -8.03 1.29 -4.49
N TRP A 63 -7.93 1.89 -3.30
CA TRP A 63 -6.66 2.29 -2.68
C TRP A 63 -6.06 1.15 -1.87
N VAL A 64 -5.54 0.15 -2.59
CA VAL A 64 -4.89 -1.02 -2.03
C VAL A 64 -3.42 -1.01 -2.42
N ASP A 65 -2.51 -1.13 -1.46
CA ASP A 65 -1.08 -1.18 -1.74
C ASP A 65 -0.74 -2.26 -2.76
N GLY A 66 0.11 -1.90 -3.71
CA GLY A 66 0.61 -2.79 -4.72
C GLY A 66 -0.33 -3.11 -5.87
N GLN A 67 -1.59 -2.66 -5.84
CA GLN A 67 -2.49 -2.73 -6.98
C GLN A 67 -2.28 -1.55 -7.93
N ASP A 68 -2.65 -1.70 -9.20
CA ASP A 68 -2.63 -0.59 -10.14
C ASP A 68 -3.88 0.28 -9.98
N LEU A 69 -3.68 1.59 -9.89
CA LEU A 69 -4.80 2.53 -9.92
C LEU A 69 -5.41 2.53 -11.33
N PRO A 70 -6.75 2.41 -11.50
CA PRO A 70 -7.37 2.45 -12.82
C PRO A 70 -6.97 3.71 -13.61
N VAL A 71 -6.71 3.55 -14.91
CA VAL A 71 -6.27 4.64 -15.81
C VAL A 71 -7.26 5.81 -15.83
N ASP A 72 -8.55 5.49 -15.71
CA ASP A 72 -9.66 6.44 -15.76
C ASP A 72 -10.15 6.88 -14.38
N TYR A 73 -9.49 6.48 -13.28
CA TYR A 73 -9.90 6.79 -11.91
C TYR A 73 -10.17 8.28 -11.70
N LYS A 74 -11.35 8.61 -11.14
CA LYS A 74 -11.80 9.99 -10.86
C LYS A 74 -12.17 10.24 -9.40
N ALA A 75 -12.74 9.25 -8.73
CA ALA A 75 -13.27 9.34 -7.38
C ALA A 75 -13.62 7.93 -6.87
N CYS A 76 -13.76 7.82 -5.56
CA CYS A 76 -14.30 6.65 -4.87
C CYS A 76 -15.38 7.08 -3.87
N ASP A 77 -16.09 6.10 -3.33
CA ASP A 77 -17.03 6.28 -2.23
C ASP A 77 -16.33 6.01 -0.89
N GLN A 78 -16.45 6.96 0.03
CA GLN A 78 -16.08 6.78 1.43
C GLN A 78 -17.27 7.20 2.28
N ASP A 79 -17.86 6.24 2.98
CA ASP A 79 -19.00 6.45 3.88
C ASP A 79 -20.19 7.17 3.20
N GLY A 80 -20.48 6.83 1.93
CA GLY A 80 -21.55 7.45 1.15
C GLY A 80 -21.20 8.83 0.61
N VAL A 81 -19.94 9.26 0.72
CA VAL A 81 -19.44 10.53 0.19
C VAL A 81 -18.52 10.26 -0.99
N LYS A 82 -18.73 11.01 -2.07
CA LYS A 82 -17.82 11.01 -3.23
C LYS A 82 -16.52 11.72 -2.87
N VAL A 83 -15.42 10.97 -2.78
CA VAL A 83 -14.07 11.49 -2.52
C VAL A 83 -13.27 11.52 -3.81
N LYS A 84 -12.76 12.70 -4.17
CA LYS A 84 -11.81 12.87 -5.27
C LYS A 84 -10.39 12.79 -4.72
N PRO A 85 -9.43 12.21 -5.45
CA PRO A 85 -8.03 12.28 -5.03
C PRO A 85 -7.51 13.70 -5.16
N GLU A 86 -6.53 14.03 -4.33
CA GLU A 86 -5.70 15.21 -4.53
C GLU A 86 -4.79 14.96 -5.73
N LYS A 87 -4.52 16.00 -6.52
CA LYS A 87 -3.76 15.87 -7.77
C LYS A 87 -2.58 16.82 -7.73
N GLN A 88 -1.39 16.26 -7.82
CA GLN A 88 -0.15 17.01 -7.96
C GLN A 88 0.39 16.81 -9.37
N MET A 89 0.65 17.91 -10.08
CA MET A 89 1.10 17.83 -11.47
C MET A 89 2.60 17.55 -11.54
N CYS A 90 2.99 16.48 -12.23
CA CYS A 90 4.39 16.19 -12.53
C CYS A 90 4.92 17.08 -13.67
N GLY A 91 6.24 17.26 -13.74
CA GLY A 91 6.92 18.03 -14.79
C GLY A 91 6.70 17.47 -16.21
N PHE A 92 6.43 16.17 -16.32
CA PHE A 92 6.08 15.49 -17.58
C PHE A 92 4.57 15.56 -17.94
N GLY A 93 3.79 16.39 -17.25
CA GLY A 93 2.42 16.72 -17.65
C GLY A 93 1.35 15.68 -17.32
N ARG A 94 1.66 14.68 -16.49
CA ARG A 94 0.64 13.78 -15.91
C ARG A 94 0.55 14.02 -14.40
N PRO A 95 -0.65 13.90 -13.81
CA PRO A 95 -0.78 14.05 -12.37
C PRO A 95 -0.34 12.78 -11.63
N MET A 96 0.44 12.95 -10.57
CA MET A 96 0.42 12.04 -9.44
C MET A 96 -0.82 12.35 -8.60
N VAL A 97 -1.46 11.32 -8.08
CA VAL A 97 -2.68 11.44 -7.29
C VAL A 97 -2.48 10.85 -5.91
N GLU A 98 -3.09 11.50 -4.93
CA GLU A 98 -2.95 11.18 -3.51
C GLU A 98 -4.32 10.94 -2.89
N HIS A 99 -4.33 10.11 -1.84
CA HIS A 99 -5.53 9.81 -1.08
C HIS A 99 -5.21 9.62 0.41
N ASP A 100 -6.05 10.25 1.24
CA ASP A 100 -6.06 10.11 2.70
C ASP A 100 -4.72 10.45 3.39
N GLY A 101 -3.88 11.27 2.76
CA GLY A 101 -2.54 11.59 3.28
C GLY A 101 -1.61 10.38 3.40
N ARG A 102 -1.96 9.24 2.79
CA ARG A 102 -1.31 7.93 3.00
C ARG A 102 -0.89 7.25 1.70
N PHE A 103 -1.73 7.33 0.68
CA PHE A 103 -1.51 6.65 -0.59
C PHE A 103 -1.10 7.63 -1.67
N TYR A 104 -0.24 7.18 -2.59
CA TYR A 104 0.02 7.89 -3.84
C TYR A 104 0.17 6.93 -5.02
N ALA A 105 -0.23 7.39 -6.20
CA ALA A 105 -0.07 6.66 -7.46
C ALA A 105 -0.12 7.61 -8.67
N MET A 106 0.32 7.14 -9.83
CA MET A 106 -0.13 7.71 -11.10
C MET A 106 -1.29 6.87 -11.63
N PRO A 107 -2.33 7.44 -12.26
CA PRO A 107 -3.36 6.65 -12.93
C PRO A 107 -2.73 5.65 -13.92
N GLY A 108 -3.16 4.39 -13.84
CA GLY A 108 -2.61 3.26 -14.60
C GLY A 108 -1.31 2.68 -14.04
N ASN A 109 -0.90 3.04 -12.82
CA ASN A 109 0.33 2.56 -12.20
C ASN A 109 0.07 2.12 -10.77
N ARG A 110 1.05 1.40 -10.20
CA ARG A 110 1.03 0.85 -8.85
C ARG A 110 0.74 1.92 -7.80
N ILE A 111 -0.19 1.60 -6.92
CA ILE A 111 -0.52 2.33 -5.69
C ILE A 111 0.51 1.98 -4.64
N ASN A 112 1.01 3.01 -3.97
CA ASN A 112 1.95 2.88 -2.87
C ASN A 112 1.29 3.42 -1.61
N ASP A 113 1.20 2.57 -0.60
CA ASP A 113 0.83 2.95 0.77
C ASP A 113 2.10 3.25 1.56
N VAL A 114 2.23 4.48 2.05
CA VAL A 114 3.38 4.90 2.85
C VAL A 114 3.02 5.29 4.28
N GLY A 115 1.78 5.00 4.71
CA GLY A 115 1.26 5.40 6.02
C GLY A 115 0.98 6.90 6.13
N ASP A 116 2.01 7.74 6.01
CA ASP A 116 1.95 9.20 6.05
C ASP A 116 2.83 9.81 4.95
N LEU A 117 2.21 10.46 3.96
CA LEU A 117 2.89 11.12 2.84
C LEU A 117 3.79 12.25 3.32
N ALA A 118 3.41 12.97 4.38
CA ALA A 118 4.14 14.14 4.85
C ALA A 118 5.53 13.80 5.40
N THR A 119 5.70 12.59 5.93
CA THR A 119 6.96 12.12 6.52
C THR A 119 7.66 11.02 5.73
N SER A 120 7.03 10.53 4.65
CA SER A 120 7.57 9.45 3.84
C SER A 120 8.71 9.90 2.93
N GLU A 121 9.91 9.32 3.14
CA GLU A 121 11.05 9.47 2.23
C GLU A 121 10.75 8.86 0.85
N GLN A 122 9.98 7.76 0.80
CA GLN A 122 9.58 7.13 -0.45
C GLN A 122 8.71 8.07 -1.30
N TYR A 123 7.74 8.76 -0.68
CA TYR A 123 6.92 9.74 -1.37
C TYR A 123 7.73 10.96 -1.80
N GLN A 124 8.63 11.49 -0.95
CA GLN A 124 9.51 12.60 -1.31
C GLN A 124 10.38 12.28 -2.53
N ASN A 125 11.01 11.09 -2.56
CA ASN A 125 11.78 10.63 -3.71
C ASN A 125 10.93 10.50 -4.99
N ALA A 126 9.70 9.99 -4.85
CA ALA A 126 8.77 9.90 -5.97
C ALA A 126 8.32 11.28 -6.46
N TRP A 127 8.14 12.23 -5.55
CA TRP A 127 7.79 13.61 -5.86
C TRP A 127 8.91 14.34 -6.59
N ASP A 128 10.16 14.22 -6.12
CA ASP A 128 11.33 14.80 -6.79
C ASP A 128 11.46 14.26 -8.22
N ALA A 129 11.30 12.94 -8.41
CA ALA A 129 11.29 12.32 -9.73
C ALA A 129 10.08 12.75 -10.60
N CYS A 130 8.94 13.04 -9.97
CA CYS A 130 7.75 13.54 -10.63
C CYS A 130 7.95 14.99 -11.12
N THR A 131 8.60 15.85 -10.34
CA THR A 131 8.76 17.27 -10.69
C THR A 131 9.97 17.57 -11.57
N GLY A 132 11.05 16.78 -11.49
CA GLY A 132 12.28 16.95 -12.27
C GLY A 132 13.31 17.83 -11.60
#